data_AF-A0A423WWD0-F1
#
_entry.id   AF-A0A423WWD0-F1
#
_cell.length_a   1.000
_cell.length_b   1.000
_cell.length_c   1.000
_cell.angle_alpha   90.00
_cell.angle_beta   90.00
_cell.angle_gamma   90.00
#
_symmetry.space_group_name_H-M   'P 1'
#
loop_
_entity.id
_entity.type
_entity.pdbx_description
1 polymer ?
#
loop_
_entity_poly.entity_id
_entity_poly.type
_entity_poly.pdbx_seq_one_letter_code
_entity_poly.pdbx_strand_id
1 'polypeptide(L)'
;MRPFTFILALAPMALAKGLTKRSCGSNSTAPSVDAVPNFTFDELYSLTTTFLDAYMYPNSTKQALSINSTLFSEDVIGRVDVTRVFTGRELNTEYIFGLFSQVALNPGSFSLLGTPMSYKIVHFAANQNIAINSAIVQFYSPTMNLTYPIEIAFWATYNQAGEITQYDATFKWLQWSFDTITEVMMSKLNLTSESTAIAFATQKIAESICATAMDSCNGTNTQYASTKECLNFLTTQVAFGNAYELGFDTLLCRMTHQPMVPMRPSVHCSHIGPSGGDYCVNDRTYAGMVQEPLFTNSPFVPYGYGDSNATVAAE
;
A
#
# COMPACT_ATOMS: atom_id res chain seq x y z
N MET A 1 -30.94 15.89 12.17
CA MET A 1 -30.55 16.61 13.41
C MET A 1 -30.93 15.77 14.63
N ARG A 2 -29.94 15.08 15.21
CA ARG A 2 -29.99 14.47 16.55
C ARG A 2 -28.57 14.62 17.13
N PRO A 3 -28.40 15.17 18.34
CA PRO A 3 -27.07 15.38 18.89
C PRO A 3 -26.56 14.09 19.55
N PHE A 4 -25.33 13.70 19.20
CA PHE A 4 -24.55 12.72 19.95
C PHE A 4 -23.76 13.47 21.02
N THR A 5 -24.04 13.19 22.28
CA THR A 5 -23.23 13.67 23.41
C THR A 5 -22.25 12.58 23.79
N PHE A 6 -20.97 12.77 23.46
CA PHE A 6 -19.86 11.97 23.99
C PHE A 6 -19.48 12.51 25.38
N ILE A 7 -19.47 11.65 26.40
CA ILE A 7 -18.86 11.94 27.70
C ILE A 7 -17.52 11.20 27.72
N LEU A 8 -16.41 11.95 27.73
CA LEU A 8 -15.08 11.49 28.08
C LEU A 8 -15.04 11.12 29.57
N ALA A 9 -14.53 9.93 29.89
CA ALA A 9 -14.04 9.60 31.22
C ALA A 9 -12.52 9.46 31.17
N LEU A 10 -11.80 10.47 31.67
CA LEU A 10 -10.36 10.44 31.93
C LEU A 10 -10.11 9.75 33.27
N ALA A 11 -9.32 8.67 33.27
CA ALA A 11 -8.78 8.06 34.49
C ALA A 11 -7.42 8.68 34.84
N PRO A 12 -7.10 8.92 36.13
CA PRO A 12 -5.84 9.54 36.54
C PRO A 12 -4.69 8.52 36.58
N MET A 13 -3.56 8.85 35.94
CA MET A 13 -2.28 8.17 36.13
C MET A 13 -1.64 8.58 37.45
N ALA A 14 -1.31 7.58 38.28
CA ALA A 14 -0.54 7.75 39.50
C ALA A 14 0.97 7.75 39.21
N LEU A 15 1.67 8.77 39.73
CA LEU A 15 3.13 8.83 39.79
C LEU A 15 3.69 7.77 40.76
N ALA A 16 4.69 7.02 40.33
CA ALA A 16 5.61 6.31 41.23
C ALA A 16 7.05 6.78 40.97
N LYS A 17 7.66 7.35 42.01
CA LYS A 17 9.07 7.78 42.05
C LYS A 17 9.98 6.60 42.41
N GLY A 18 11.00 6.40 41.58
CA GLY A 18 12.40 6.19 41.97
C GLY A 18 12.81 4.84 42.56
N LEU A 19 13.78 4.17 41.91
CA LEU A 19 14.80 3.34 42.55
C LEU A 19 16.07 3.27 41.66
N THR A 20 17.14 3.87 42.19
CA THR A 20 18.59 3.68 42.03
C THR A 20 19.20 2.77 40.93
N LYS A 21 20.18 3.37 40.21
CA LYS A 21 21.26 2.73 39.43
C LYS A 21 22.03 1.65 40.22
N ARG A 22 22.23 0.48 39.63
CA ARG A 22 23.36 -0.41 39.91
C ARG A 22 24.15 -0.67 38.63
N SER A 23 25.42 -0.26 38.66
CA SER A 23 26.45 -0.63 37.69
C SER A 23 26.94 -2.04 37.99
N CYS A 24 26.96 -2.92 36.99
CA CYS A 24 27.83 -4.08 36.94
C CYS A 24 28.31 -4.24 35.50
N GLY A 25 29.62 -4.12 35.32
CA GLY A 25 30.27 -4.38 34.05
C GLY A 25 30.17 -5.85 33.68
N SER A 26 29.92 -6.11 32.41
CA SER A 26 30.29 -7.36 31.76
C SER A 26 30.83 -7.02 30.38
N ASN A 27 32.10 -7.35 30.16
CA ASN A 27 32.68 -7.45 28.83
C ASN A 27 31.93 -8.58 28.11
N SER A 28 30.98 -8.21 27.27
CA SER A 28 30.47 -9.09 26.23
C SER A 28 30.73 -8.39 24.90
N THR A 29 31.54 -9.03 24.06
CA THR A 29 31.63 -8.73 22.63
C THR A 29 30.29 -9.11 22.01
N ALA A 30 29.31 -8.22 22.17
CA ALA A 30 28.12 -8.23 21.33
C ALA A 30 28.59 -7.97 19.88
N PRO A 31 27.98 -8.64 18.87
CA PRO A 31 28.19 -8.25 17.49
C PRO A 31 27.91 -6.75 17.38
N SER A 32 28.76 -5.99 16.70
CA SER A 32 28.44 -4.59 16.44
C SER A 32 27.06 -4.55 15.80
N VAL A 33 26.12 -3.86 16.44
CA VAL A 33 24.91 -3.39 15.76
C VAL A 33 25.45 -2.71 14.51
N ASP A 34 25.12 -3.23 13.32
CA ASP A 34 25.58 -2.63 12.07
C ASP A 34 25.29 -1.13 12.17
N ALA A 35 26.34 -0.32 12.06
CA ALA A 35 26.24 1.10 12.32
C ALA A 35 25.15 1.66 11.40
N VAL A 36 24.13 2.31 11.99
CA VAL A 36 23.02 2.87 11.22
C VAL A 36 23.60 3.78 10.12
N PRO A 37 23.30 3.53 8.83
CA PRO A 37 23.90 4.27 7.74
C PRO A 37 23.72 5.77 7.90
N ASN A 38 24.74 6.55 7.57
CA ASN A 38 24.69 8.00 7.71
C ASN A 38 24.85 8.65 6.34
N PHE A 39 23.71 8.87 5.67
CA PHE A 39 23.65 9.56 4.40
C PHE A 39 23.53 11.07 4.59
N THR A 40 24.05 11.81 3.63
CA THR A 40 23.79 13.24 3.47
C THR A 40 22.36 13.48 3.00
N PHE A 41 21.89 14.73 3.15
CA PHE A 41 20.59 15.15 2.64
C PHE A 41 20.46 14.91 1.12
N ASP A 42 21.50 15.24 0.36
CA ASP A 42 21.50 15.10 -1.11
C ASP A 42 21.50 13.63 -1.53
N GLU A 43 22.20 12.75 -0.82
CA GLU A 43 22.15 11.31 -1.07
C GLU A 43 20.74 10.74 -0.83
N LEU A 44 20.09 11.10 0.29
CA LEU A 44 18.72 10.65 0.57
C LEU A 44 17.71 11.21 -0.42
N TYR A 45 17.89 12.46 -0.87
CA TYR A 45 17.07 13.03 -1.93
C TYR A 45 17.27 12.29 -3.27
N SER A 46 18.51 11.95 -3.60
CA SER A 46 18.85 11.14 -4.78
C SER A 46 18.25 9.74 -4.72
N LEU A 47 18.32 9.07 -3.57
CA LEU A 47 17.72 7.74 -3.37
C LEU A 47 16.18 7.81 -3.52
N THR A 48 15.56 8.83 -2.92
CA THR A 48 14.11 9.04 -3.00
C THR A 48 13.65 9.33 -4.43
N THR A 49 14.35 10.20 -5.15
CA THR A 49 14.02 10.50 -6.56
C THR A 49 14.29 9.31 -7.48
N THR A 50 15.34 8.52 -7.23
CA THR A 50 15.59 7.26 -7.95
C THR A 50 14.43 6.28 -7.78
N PHE A 51 13.91 6.13 -6.56
CA PHE A 51 12.74 5.30 -6.30
C PHE A 51 11.49 5.84 -7.00
N LEU A 52 11.22 7.14 -6.92
CA LEU A 52 10.05 7.75 -7.56
C LEU A 52 10.12 7.67 -9.09
N ASP A 53 11.29 7.87 -9.69
CA ASP A 53 11.52 7.71 -11.13
C ASP A 53 11.30 6.26 -11.58
N ALA A 54 11.64 5.29 -10.73
CA ALA A 54 11.36 3.88 -10.96
C ALA A 54 9.88 3.54 -10.77
N TYR A 55 9.17 4.22 -9.87
CA TYR A 55 7.74 4.04 -9.63
C TYR A 55 6.87 4.56 -10.79
N MET A 56 7.34 5.57 -11.54
CA MET A 56 6.60 6.09 -12.69
C MET A 56 6.60 5.11 -13.87
N TYR A 57 5.48 5.03 -14.59
CA TYR A 57 5.43 4.36 -15.89
C TYR A 57 6.23 5.15 -16.95
N PRO A 58 7.00 4.49 -17.85
CA PRO A 58 7.13 3.05 -18.04
C PRO A 58 8.24 2.38 -17.23
N ASN A 59 8.97 3.09 -16.38
CA ASN A 59 10.10 2.52 -15.62
C ASN A 59 9.65 1.46 -14.62
N SER A 60 8.46 1.60 -14.04
CA SER A 60 7.86 0.60 -13.15
C SER A 60 7.76 -0.77 -13.80
N THR A 61 7.51 -0.84 -15.11
CA THR A 61 7.51 -2.10 -15.85
C THR A 61 8.85 -2.82 -15.80
N LYS A 62 9.98 -2.10 -15.84
CA LYS A 62 11.32 -2.70 -15.74
C LYS A 62 11.54 -3.30 -14.36
N GLN A 63 11.10 -2.60 -13.30
CA GLN A 63 11.19 -3.10 -11.93
C GLN A 63 10.28 -4.30 -11.71
N ALA A 64 9.04 -4.25 -12.19
CA ALA A 64 8.07 -5.33 -12.11
C ALA A 64 8.59 -6.63 -12.74
N LEU A 65 9.22 -6.54 -13.91
CA LEU A 65 9.79 -7.70 -14.62
C LEU A 65 11.02 -8.29 -13.92
N SER A 66 11.71 -7.53 -13.06
CA SER A 66 12.83 -8.06 -12.29
C SER A 66 12.38 -9.02 -11.18
N ILE A 67 11.11 -8.90 -10.74
CA ILE A 67 10.49 -9.62 -9.61
C ILE A 67 11.15 -9.30 -8.24
N ASN A 68 12.46 -9.05 -8.21
CA ASN A 68 13.26 -8.73 -7.04
C ASN A 68 14.02 -7.41 -7.28
N SER A 69 13.31 -6.29 -7.21
CA SER A 69 13.93 -4.97 -7.41
C SER A 69 15.02 -4.73 -6.37
N THR A 70 16.21 -4.36 -6.85
CA THR A 70 17.35 -3.99 -5.99
C THR A 70 17.19 -2.61 -5.34
N LEU A 71 16.05 -1.95 -5.53
CA LEU A 71 15.68 -0.75 -4.76
C LEU A 71 15.21 -1.12 -3.35
N PHE A 72 14.84 -2.38 -3.13
CA PHE A 72 14.42 -2.91 -1.84
C PHE A 72 15.47 -3.88 -1.30
N SER A 73 15.70 -3.84 0.01
CA SER A 73 16.42 -4.90 0.72
C SER A 73 15.67 -6.24 0.64
N GLU A 74 16.36 -7.36 0.88
CA GLU A 74 15.73 -8.69 0.87
C GLU A 74 14.59 -8.82 1.88
N ASP A 75 14.78 -8.25 3.07
CA ASP A 75 13.88 -8.31 4.24
C ASP A 75 12.98 -7.08 4.37
N VAL A 76 12.76 -6.33 3.28
CA VAL A 76 11.97 -5.09 3.32
C VAL A 76 10.58 -5.30 3.93
N ILE A 77 10.16 -4.35 4.78
CA ILE A 77 8.81 -4.28 5.34
C ILE A 77 8.11 -3.03 4.81
N GLY A 78 7.14 -3.22 3.93
CA GLY A 78 6.33 -2.15 3.36
C GLY A 78 4.93 -2.11 3.93
N ARG A 79 4.39 -0.91 4.17
CA ARG A 79 2.97 -0.70 4.44
C ARG A 79 2.40 0.34 3.48
N VAL A 80 1.21 0.06 2.98
CA VAL A 80 0.37 1.04 2.28
C VAL A 80 -0.94 1.13 3.04
N ASP A 81 -1.27 2.33 3.53
CA ASP A 81 -2.37 2.60 4.48
C ASP A 81 -3.73 2.03 4.05
N VAL A 82 -4.05 2.13 2.76
CA VAL A 82 -5.33 1.71 2.20
C VAL A 82 -5.39 0.22 1.84
N THR A 83 -4.25 -0.48 1.88
CA THR A 83 -4.16 -1.90 1.49
C THR A 83 -3.64 -2.75 2.64
N ARG A 84 -2.38 -3.22 2.58
CA ARG A 84 -1.80 -4.19 3.50
C ARG A 84 -0.31 -3.90 3.77
N VAL A 85 0.25 -4.84 4.53
CA VAL A 85 1.67 -4.98 4.80
C VAL A 85 2.26 -5.98 3.82
N PHE A 86 3.44 -5.68 3.30
CA PHE A 86 4.19 -6.50 2.35
C PHE A 86 5.56 -6.80 2.96
N THR A 87 5.86 -8.08 3.17
CA THR A 87 7.15 -8.51 3.73
C THR A 87 7.97 -9.19 2.64
N GLY A 88 9.23 -8.79 2.53
CA GLY A 88 10.18 -9.34 1.58
C GLY A 88 10.15 -8.65 0.21
N ARG A 89 11.29 -8.70 -0.47
CA ARG A 89 11.54 -7.98 -1.72
C ARG A 89 10.55 -8.30 -2.84
N GLU A 90 10.19 -9.57 -2.98
CA GLU A 90 9.34 -10.04 -4.08
C GLU A 90 7.95 -9.39 -4.05
N LEU A 91 7.26 -9.46 -2.89
CA LEU A 91 5.93 -8.89 -2.73
C LEU A 91 5.92 -7.37 -2.87
N ASN A 92 6.93 -6.70 -2.32
CA ASN A 92 7.06 -5.24 -2.44
C ASN A 92 7.31 -4.82 -3.90
N THR A 93 8.13 -5.56 -4.65
CA THR A 93 8.38 -5.29 -6.08
C THR A 93 7.10 -5.42 -6.91
N GLU A 94 6.33 -6.49 -6.72
CA GLU A 94 5.08 -6.70 -7.43
C GLU A 94 4.03 -5.66 -7.09
N TYR A 95 3.88 -5.36 -5.80
CA TYR A 95 2.81 -4.47 -5.38
C TYR A 95 3.09 -3.01 -5.78
N ILE A 96 4.32 -2.54 -5.59
CA ILE A 96 4.68 -1.15 -5.88
C ILE A 96 4.86 -0.92 -7.38
N PHE A 97 5.45 -1.87 -8.12
CA PHE A 97 5.75 -1.67 -9.54
C PHE A 97 4.83 -2.46 -10.46
N GLY A 98 4.57 -3.74 -10.14
CA GLY A 98 3.79 -4.65 -10.96
C GLY A 98 2.34 -4.24 -11.12
N LEU A 99 1.65 -3.90 -10.03
CA LEU A 99 0.25 -3.45 -10.03
C LEU A 99 0.01 -2.36 -11.09
N PHE A 100 0.72 -1.24 -10.97
CA PHE A 100 0.49 -0.08 -11.82
C PHE A 100 1.01 -0.28 -13.24
N SER A 101 2.10 -1.03 -13.42
CA SER A 101 2.58 -1.42 -14.75
C SER A 101 1.52 -2.23 -15.50
N GLN A 102 0.87 -3.20 -14.83
CA GLN A 102 -0.14 -4.04 -15.45
C GLN A 102 -1.45 -3.30 -15.75
N VAL A 103 -1.81 -2.29 -14.94
CA VAL A 103 -2.89 -1.36 -15.30
C VAL A 103 -2.57 -0.62 -16.61
N ALA A 104 -1.32 -0.16 -16.77
CA ALA A 104 -0.90 0.54 -17.98
C ALA A 104 -0.85 -0.35 -19.23
N LEU A 105 -0.40 -1.60 -19.06
CA LEU A 105 -0.25 -2.58 -20.15
C LEU A 105 -1.58 -3.17 -20.61
N ASN A 106 -2.63 -3.09 -19.78
CA ASN A 106 -3.95 -3.64 -20.08
C ASN A 106 -5.05 -2.54 -20.09
N PRO A 107 -4.97 -1.53 -20.97
CA PRO A 107 -5.89 -0.39 -20.95
C PRO A 107 -7.35 -0.75 -21.29
N GLY A 108 -7.60 -1.94 -21.84
CA GLY A 108 -8.95 -2.47 -22.07
C GLY A 108 -9.61 -3.07 -20.83
N SER A 109 -8.84 -3.33 -19.77
CA SER A 109 -9.35 -3.82 -18.49
C SER A 109 -10.01 -2.67 -17.74
N PHE A 110 -11.25 -2.86 -17.28
CA PHE A 110 -11.92 -1.84 -16.48
C PHE A 110 -11.31 -1.79 -15.07
N SER A 111 -10.77 -0.63 -14.70
CA SER A 111 -10.23 -0.38 -13.36
C SER A 111 -10.45 1.08 -12.95
N LEU A 112 -10.67 1.29 -11.65
CA LEU A 112 -10.66 2.63 -11.03
C LEU A 112 -9.24 3.07 -10.62
N LEU A 113 -8.26 2.16 -10.70
CA LEU A 113 -6.86 2.49 -10.50
C LEU A 113 -6.33 3.24 -11.72
N GLY A 114 -5.48 4.22 -11.46
CA GLY A 114 -4.70 4.90 -12.50
C GLY A 114 -3.28 4.37 -12.57
N THR A 115 -2.55 4.78 -13.60
CA THR A 115 -1.11 4.57 -13.75
C THR A 115 -0.36 5.83 -13.32
N PRO A 116 0.68 5.76 -12.46
CA PRO A 116 1.48 6.91 -12.09
C PRO A 116 2.37 7.34 -13.27
N MET A 117 2.23 8.59 -13.72
CA MET A 117 2.87 9.10 -14.94
C MET A 117 3.99 10.10 -14.67
N SER A 118 3.82 10.93 -13.63
CA SER A 118 4.79 11.95 -13.25
C SER A 118 4.57 12.33 -11.79
N TYR A 119 5.59 12.87 -11.14
CA TYR A 119 5.48 13.34 -9.78
C TYR A 119 6.11 14.72 -9.58
N LYS A 120 5.71 15.37 -8.49
CA LYS A 120 6.38 16.55 -7.94
C LYS A 120 6.48 16.38 -6.43
N ILE A 121 7.70 16.35 -5.89
CA ILE A 121 7.93 16.41 -4.45
C ILE A 121 7.51 17.80 -3.95
N VAL A 122 6.60 17.84 -2.98
CA VAL A 122 6.09 19.08 -2.36
C VAL A 122 6.61 19.28 -0.94
N HIS A 123 6.94 18.19 -0.24
CA HIS A 123 7.61 18.23 1.06
C HIS A 123 8.71 17.17 1.08
N PHE A 124 9.85 17.49 1.69
CA PHE A 124 10.95 16.55 1.87
C PHE A 124 11.70 16.84 3.17
N ALA A 125 12.00 15.79 3.93
CA ALA A 125 12.85 15.84 5.11
C ALA A 125 13.71 14.57 5.14
N ALA A 126 14.98 14.72 5.52
CA ALA A 126 15.93 13.63 5.47
C ALA A 126 17.00 13.79 6.55
N ASN A 127 17.29 12.70 7.27
CA ASN A 127 18.26 12.67 8.36
C ASN A 127 18.82 11.23 8.51
N GLN A 128 20.14 11.09 8.63
CA GLN A 128 20.82 9.79 8.82
C GLN A 128 20.47 8.78 7.71
N ASN A 129 19.63 7.77 7.97
CA ASN A 129 19.16 6.81 6.97
C ASN A 129 17.67 6.92 6.66
N ILE A 130 17.01 7.98 7.14
CA ILE A 130 15.56 8.18 7.02
C ILE A 130 15.30 9.27 6.00
N ALA A 131 14.42 9.01 5.03
CA ALA A 131 13.83 10.03 4.18
C ALA A 131 12.31 10.01 4.29
N ILE A 132 11.72 11.19 4.25
CA ILE A 132 10.28 11.39 4.25
C ILE A 132 9.98 12.35 3.12
N ASN A 133 9.07 11.97 2.22
CA ASN A 133 8.57 12.86 1.19
C ASN A 133 7.04 12.89 1.16
N SER A 134 6.49 14.01 0.71
CA SER A 134 5.15 14.05 0.13
C SER A 134 5.31 14.42 -1.33
N ALA A 135 4.74 13.62 -2.22
CA ALA A 135 4.75 13.89 -3.66
C ALA A 135 3.32 13.93 -4.20
N ILE A 136 3.05 14.93 -5.05
CA ILE A 136 1.86 14.92 -5.90
C ILE A 136 2.20 14.07 -7.12
N VAL A 137 1.53 12.92 -7.24
CA VAL A 137 1.68 11.99 -8.36
C VAL A 137 0.49 12.14 -9.29
N GLN A 138 0.74 12.33 -10.57
CA GLN A 138 -0.30 12.37 -11.60
C GLN A 138 -0.62 10.95 -12.05
N PHE A 139 -1.83 10.50 -11.76
CA PHE A 139 -2.36 9.21 -12.20
C PHE A 139 -3.17 9.37 -13.47
N TYR A 140 -2.96 8.50 -14.45
CA TYR A 140 -3.78 8.40 -15.65
C TYR A 140 -4.67 7.16 -15.59
N SER A 141 -5.99 7.35 -15.70
CA SER A 141 -6.94 6.25 -15.83
C SER A 141 -7.31 6.04 -17.30
N PRO A 142 -6.96 4.88 -17.91
CA PRO A 142 -7.41 4.54 -19.25
C PRO A 142 -8.93 4.43 -19.34
N THR A 143 -9.56 3.78 -18.35
CA THR A 143 -11.02 3.59 -18.24
C THR A 143 -11.77 4.91 -18.36
N MET A 144 -11.29 5.92 -17.65
CA MET A 144 -11.94 7.23 -17.60
C MET A 144 -11.37 8.20 -18.63
N ASN A 145 -10.26 7.88 -19.31
CA ASN A 145 -9.45 8.82 -20.07
C ASN A 145 -9.29 10.17 -19.33
N LEU A 146 -8.75 10.08 -18.12
CA LEU A 146 -8.60 11.20 -17.18
C LEU A 146 -7.23 11.14 -16.50
N THR A 147 -6.56 12.28 -16.40
CA THR A 147 -5.40 12.45 -15.52
C THR A 147 -5.84 13.20 -14.27
N TYR A 148 -5.44 12.70 -13.09
CA TYR A 148 -5.81 13.29 -11.80
C TYR A 148 -4.66 13.17 -10.79
N PRO A 149 -4.49 14.17 -9.90
CA PRO A 149 -3.43 14.14 -8.89
C PRO A 149 -3.83 13.31 -7.68
N ILE A 150 -2.87 12.60 -7.10
CA ILE A 150 -2.94 12.03 -5.75
C ILE A 150 -1.70 12.47 -4.98
N GLU A 151 -1.87 12.95 -3.75
CA GLU A 151 -0.74 13.21 -2.86
C GLU A 151 -0.41 11.95 -2.06
N ILE A 152 0.84 11.49 -2.15
CA ILE A 152 1.34 10.33 -1.42
C ILE A 152 2.42 10.80 -0.46
N ALA A 153 2.25 10.51 0.83
CA ALA A 153 3.32 10.62 1.81
C ALA A 153 4.05 9.28 1.90
N PHE A 154 5.37 9.30 1.93
CA PHE A 154 6.20 8.12 1.94
C PHE A 154 7.35 8.31 2.93
N TRP A 155 7.39 7.46 3.94
CA TRP A 155 8.49 7.35 4.90
C TRP A 155 9.31 6.15 4.50
N ALA A 156 10.64 6.28 4.48
CA ALA A 156 11.52 5.15 4.19
C ALA A 156 12.81 5.22 5.01
N THR A 157 13.33 4.04 5.33
CA THR A 157 14.72 3.89 5.79
C THR A 157 15.54 3.15 4.76
N TYR A 158 16.85 3.43 4.74
CA TYR A 158 17.79 2.83 3.79
C TYR A 158 18.90 2.05 4.51
N ASN A 159 19.36 0.96 3.92
CA ASN A 159 20.58 0.27 4.36
C ASN A 159 21.84 0.92 3.75
N GLN A 160 23.03 0.40 4.08
CA GLN A 160 24.31 0.93 3.59
C GLN A 160 24.44 0.88 2.04
N ALA A 161 23.71 -0.02 1.38
CA ALA A 161 23.67 -0.13 -0.08
C ALA A 161 22.68 0.86 -0.73
N GLY A 162 21.96 1.66 0.06
CA GLY A 162 20.92 2.57 -0.44
C GLY A 162 19.62 1.86 -0.82
N GLU A 163 19.41 0.62 -0.38
CA GLU A 163 18.17 -0.10 -0.58
C GLU A 163 17.17 0.25 0.52
N ILE A 164 15.88 0.36 0.18
CA ILE A 164 14.81 0.60 1.14
C ILE A 164 14.67 -0.64 2.04
N THR A 165 14.79 -0.44 3.36
CA THR A 165 14.64 -1.50 4.37
C THR A 165 13.25 -1.57 4.95
N GLN A 166 12.52 -0.47 4.96
CA GLN A 166 11.11 -0.44 5.33
C GLN A 166 10.50 0.88 4.86
N TYR A 167 9.19 0.88 4.64
CA TYR A 167 8.47 2.08 4.29
C TYR A 167 7.03 2.11 4.80
N ASP A 168 6.53 3.32 5.00
CA ASP A 168 5.12 3.60 5.26
C ASP A 168 4.59 4.58 4.22
N ALA A 169 3.64 4.13 3.41
CA ALA A 169 3.01 4.92 2.37
C ALA A 169 1.57 5.27 2.76
N THR A 170 1.22 6.55 2.64
CA THR A 170 -0.13 7.05 2.91
C THR A 170 -0.68 7.77 1.69
N PHE A 171 -1.80 7.27 1.17
CA PHE A 171 -2.54 7.93 0.11
C PHE A 171 -3.46 9.00 0.71
N LYS A 172 -3.01 10.25 0.68
CA LYS A 172 -3.77 11.35 1.27
C LYS A 172 -5.06 11.58 0.49
N TRP A 173 -6.17 11.65 1.22
CA TRP A 173 -7.49 11.99 0.68
C TRP A 173 -8.02 10.98 -0.36
N LEU A 174 -7.59 9.71 -0.31
CA LEU A 174 -7.93 8.74 -1.35
C LEU A 174 -9.44 8.55 -1.52
N GLN A 175 -10.21 8.52 -0.42
CA GLN A 175 -11.67 8.44 -0.50
C GLN A 175 -12.26 9.60 -1.31
N TRP A 176 -11.83 10.83 -1.03
CA TRP A 176 -12.32 11.99 -1.77
C TRP A 176 -11.90 11.94 -3.26
N SER A 177 -10.73 11.37 -3.56
CA SER A 177 -10.35 11.14 -4.97
C SER A 177 -11.30 10.16 -5.67
N PHE A 178 -11.77 9.11 -4.97
CA PHE A 178 -12.74 8.14 -5.51
C PHE A 178 -14.11 8.76 -5.70
N ASP A 179 -14.56 9.61 -4.76
CA ASP A 179 -15.80 10.37 -4.89
C ASP A 179 -15.75 11.27 -6.14
N THR A 180 -14.62 11.97 -6.34
CA THR A 180 -14.39 12.82 -7.51
C THR A 180 -14.39 12.02 -8.83
N ILE A 181 -13.75 10.85 -8.87
CA ILE A 181 -13.76 9.96 -10.04
C ILE A 181 -15.18 9.48 -10.34
N THR A 182 -15.96 9.18 -9.29
CA THR A 182 -17.36 8.77 -9.41
C THR A 182 -18.22 9.87 -10.02
N GLU A 183 -18.04 11.14 -9.60
CA GLU A 183 -18.72 12.28 -10.21
C GLU A 183 -18.38 12.44 -11.70
N VAL A 184 -17.10 12.29 -12.07
CA VAL A 184 -16.68 12.30 -13.49
C VAL A 184 -17.32 11.15 -14.25
N MET A 185 -17.39 9.96 -13.66
CA MET A 185 -18.05 8.79 -14.26
C MET A 185 -19.53 9.04 -14.49
N MET A 186 -20.22 9.57 -13.50
CA MET A 186 -21.64 9.92 -13.60
C MET A 186 -21.88 10.91 -14.75
N SER A 187 -21.05 11.96 -14.84
CA SER A 187 -21.14 12.94 -15.92
C SER A 187 -20.89 12.32 -17.29
N LYS A 188 -19.85 11.50 -17.46
CA LYS A 188 -19.51 10.87 -18.75
C LYS A 188 -20.55 9.85 -19.22
N LEU A 189 -21.20 9.17 -18.29
CA LEU A 189 -22.16 8.11 -18.58
C LEU A 189 -23.62 8.57 -18.48
N ASN A 190 -23.87 9.86 -18.20
CA ASN A 190 -25.20 10.43 -17.95
C ASN A 190 -25.97 9.67 -16.85
N LEU A 191 -25.28 9.26 -15.79
CA LEU A 191 -25.90 8.60 -14.63
C LEU A 191 -26.41 9.64 -13.63
N THR A 192 -27.58 9.38 -13.06
CA THR A 192 -28.33 10.36 -12.26
C THR A 192 -28.17 10.18 -10.75
N SER A 193 -27.55 9.10 -10.29
CA SER A 193 -27.24 8.88 -8.88
C SER A 193 -25.94 8.09 -8.68
N GLU A 194 -25.32 8.30 -7.52
CA GLU A 194 -24.14 7.54 -7.08
C GLU A 194 -24.41 6.03 -7.03
N SER A 195 -25.59 5.62 -6.59
CA SER A 195 -25.99 4.20 -6.56
C SER A 195 -25.97 3.56 -7.96
N THR A 196 -26.37 4.29 -9.00
CA THR A 196 -26.29 3.78 -10.38
C THR A 196 -24.85 3.73 -10.90
N ALA A 197 -23.98 4.65 -10.47
CA ALA A 197 -22.56 4.62 -10.79
C ALA A 197 -21.84 3.44 -10.13
N ILE A 198 -22.11 3.20 -8.84
CA ILE A 198 -21.57 2.05 -8.10
C ILE A 198 -22.08 0.74 -8.70
N ALA A 199 -23.36 0.64 -9.08
CA ALA A 199 -23.88 -0.57 -9.73
C ALA A 199 -23.20 -0.83 -11.08
N PHE A 200 -22.99 0.23 -11.88
CA PHE A 200 -22.25 0.14 -13.14
C PHE A 200 -20.80 -0.29 -12.92
N ALA A 201 -20.09 0.36 -12.00
CA ALA A 201 -18.70 0.04 -11.66
C ALA A 201 -18.57 -1.38 -11.12
N THR A 202 -19.48 -1.81 -10.23
CA THR A 202 -19.56 -3.19 -9.73
C THR A 202 -19.61 -4.20 -10.86
N GLN A 203 -20.52 -4.00 -11.82
CA GLN A 203 -20.65 -4.90 -12.97
C GLN A 203 -19.38 -4.92 -13.82
N LYS A 204 -18.79 -3.76 -14.13
CA LYS A 204 -17.61 -3.67 -14.99
C LYS A 204 -16.33 -4.19 -14.35
N ILE A 205 -16.14 -3.95 -13.06
CA ILE A 205 -15.03 -4.51 -12.30
C ILE A 205 -15.19 -6.03 -12.19
N ALA A 206 -16.39 -6.54 -11.90
CA ALA A 206 -16.65 -7.97 -11.84
C ALA A 206 -16.38 -8.65 -13.20
N GLU A 207 -16.86 -8.08 -14.32
CA GLU A 207 -16.55 -8.57 -15.67
C GLU A 207 -15.04 -8.67 -15.92
N SER A 208 -14.29 -7.63 -15.55
CA SER A 208 -12.84 -7.55 -15.68
C SER A 208 -12.10 -8.60 -14.84
N ILE A 209 -12.49 -8.75 -13.57
CA ILE A 209 -11.92 -9.75 -12.66
C ILE A 209 -12.22 -11.16 -13.16
N CYS A 210 -13.47 -11.43 -13.55
CA CYS A 210 -13.87 -12.74 -14.03
C CYS A 210 -13.17 -13.12 -15.34
N ALA A 211 -12.97 -12.18 -16.26
CA ALA A 211 -12.18 -12.42 -17.45
C ALA A 211 -10.74 -12.84 -17.08
N THR A 212 -10.10 -12.10 -16.18
CA THR A 212 -8.74 -12.42 -15.69
C THR A 212 -8.68 -13.78 -15.01
N ALA A 213 -9.66 -14.09 -14.14
CA ALA A 213 -9.74 -15.38 -13.45
C ALA A 213 -9.88 -16.55 -14.43
N MET A 214 -10.75 -16.42 -15.44
CA MET A 214 -10.96 -17.51 -16.42
C MET A 214 -9.77 -17.72 -17.35
N ASP A 215 -9.00 -16.66 -17.62
CA ASP A 215 -7.82 -16.74 -18.49
C ASP A 215 -6.60 -17.29 -17.75
N SER A 216 -6.32 -16.77 -16.55
CA SER A 216 -5.05 -17.01 -15.84
C SER A 216 -5.14 -18.01 -14.67
N CYS A 217 -6.32 -18.22 -14.08
CA CYS A 217 -6.49 -19.04 -12.87
C CYS A 217 -6.96 -20.46 -13.21
N ASN A 218 -6.00 -21.31 -13.61
CA ASN A 218 -6.24 -22.66 -14.09
C ASN A 218 -5.68 -23.73 -13.14
N GLY A 219 -6.20 -24.97 -13.23
CA GLY A 219 -5.71 -26.11 -12.45
C GLY A 219 -5.89 -25.91 -10.94
N THR A 220 -4.80 -26.02 -10.17
CA THR A 220 -4.84 -25.78 -8.72
C THR A 220 -5.13 -24.33 -8.34
N ASN A 221 -4.99 -23.40 -9.30
CA ASN A 221 -5.27 -21.99 -9.08
C ASN A 221 -6.71 -21.61 -9.45
N THR A 222 -7.55 -22.55 -9.90
CA THR A 222 -8.94 -22.24 -10.28
C THR A 222 -9.76 -21.72 -9.10
N GLN A 223 -10.39 -20.55 -9.30
CA GLN A 223 -11.16 -19.85 -8.26
C GLN A 223 -12.67 -19.97 -8.43
N TYR A 224 -13.13 -20.17 -9.66
CA TYR A 224 -14.55 -20.25 -10.01
C TYR A 224 -14.73 -21.36 -11.05
N ALA A 225 -15.83 -22.10 -10.99
CA ALA A 225 -16.14 -23.13 -11.98
C ALA A 225 -16.61 -22.54 -13.32
N SER A 226 -17.08 -21.29 -13.33
CA SER A 226 -17.49 -20.58 -14.54
C SER A 226 -17.50 -19.06 -14.39
N THR A 227 -17.50 -18.35 -15.52
CA THR A 227 -17.71 -16.88 -15.54
C THR A 227 -19.00 -16.46 -14.86
N LYS A 228 -20.08 -17.25 -14.99
CA LYS A 228 -21.38 -16.94 -14.37
C LYS A 228 -21.31 -17.01 -12.86
N GLU A 229 -20.64 -18.02 -12.32
CA GLU A 229 -20.43 -18.15 -10.87
C GLU A 229 -19.58 -16.99 -10.33
N CYS A 230 -18.49 -16.65 -11.03
CA CYS A 230 -17.66 -15.51 -10.69
C CYS A 230 -18.46 -14.20 -10.64
N LEU A 231 -19.21 -13.91 -11.70
CA LEU A 231 -20.05 -12.71 -11.75
C LEU A 231 -21.08 -12.69 -10.62
N ASN A 232 -21.75 -13.82 -10.37
CA ASN A 232 -22.73 -13.91 -9.29
C ASN A 232 -22.09 -13.63 -7.93
N PHE A 233 -20.93 -14.24 -7.64
CA PHE A 233 -20.20 -13.99 -6.39
C PHE A 233 -19.83 -12.51 -6.24
N LEU A 234 -19.13 -11.94 -7.23
CA LEU A 234 -18.59 -10.57 -7.14
C LEU A 234 -19.66 -9.47 -7.15
N THR A 235 -20.84 -9.73 -7.73
CA THR A 235 -21.93 -8.73 -7.81
C THR A 235 -22.99 -8.87 -6.72
N THR A 236 -23.05 -10.00 -6.01
CA THR A 236 -24.11 -10.25 -5.03
C THR A 236 -23.63 -10.60 -3.62
N GLN A 237 -22.39 -11.07 -3.47
CA GLN A 237 -21.86 -11.54 -2.18
C GLN A 237 -20.71 -10.69 -1.66
N VAL A 238 -20.04 -9.93 -2.53
CA VAL A 238 -18.93 -9.05 -2.16
C VAL A 238 -19.40 -7.61 -2.16
N ALA A 239 -19.10 -6.89 -1.07
CA ALA A 239 -19.38 -5.45 -1.02
C ALA A 239 -18.46 -4.70 -1.99
N PHE A 240 -18.95 -3.59 -2.56
CA PHE A 240 -18.12 -2.73 -3.42
C PHE A 240 -16.84 -2.30 -2.67
N GLY A 241 -17.02 -1.74 -1.47
CA GLY A 241 -15.95 -1.23 -0.61
C GLY A 241 -15.72 0.27 -0.76
N ASN A 242 -15.00 0.84 0.19
CA ASN A 242 -14.51 2.21 0.17
C ASN A 242 -13.03 2.27 -0.25
N ALA A 243 -12.51 3.46 -0.53
CA ALA A 243 -11.13 3.62 -0.97
C ALA A 243 -10.09 3.27 0.11
N TYR A 244 -10.46 3.31 1.38
CA TYR A 244 -9.60 2.83 2.48
C TYR A 244 -9.73 1.30 2.72
N GLU A 245 -10.60 0.62 1.95
CA GLU A 245 -10.89 -0.80 2.09
C GLU A 245 -10.24 -1.67 0.98
N LEU A 246 -9.15 -1.17 0.35
CA LEU A 246 -8.44 -1.90 -0.71
C LEU A 246 -7.62 -3.09 -0.20
N GLY A 247 -7.57 -3.31 1.12
CA GLY A 247 -7.01 -4.51 1.75
C GLY A 247 -8.03 -5.35 2.54
N PHE A 248 -9.32 -5.11 2.34
CA PHE A 248 -10.43 -5.80 3.02
C PHE A 248 -11.17 -6.73 2.06
N ASP A 249 -12.16 -7.49 2.55
CA ASP A 249 -12.99 -8.36 1.71
C ASP A 249 -13.98 -7.56 0.86
N THR A 250 -13.47 -6.87 -0.16
CA THR A 250 -14.21 -5.96 -1.03
C THR A 250 -13.92 -6.24 -2.50
N LEU A 251 -14.80 -5.73 -3.37
CA LEU A 251 -14.60 -5.78 -4.81
C LEU A 251 -13.41 -4.91 -5.22
N LEU A 252 -13.21 -3.77 -4.55
CA LEU A 252 -12.08 -2.88 -4.81
C LEU A 252 -10.72 -3.50 -4.40
N CYS A 253 -10.66 -4.32 -3.34
CA CYS A 253 -9.46 -5.11 -3.05
C CYS A 253 -9.15 -6.09 -4.19
N ARG A 254 -10.16 -6.82 -4.67
CA ARG A 254 -9.99 -7.78 -5.79
C ARG A 254 -9.59 -7.08 -7.09
N MET A 255 -10.15 -5.90 -7.36
CA MET A 255 -9.71 -5.02 -8.46
C MET A 255 -8.24 -4.64 -8.32
N THR A 256 -7.75 -4.43 -7.10
CA THR A 256 -6.35 -4.12 -6.82
C THR A 256 -5.43 -5.30 -7.07
N HIS A 257 -5.87 -6.53 -6.79
CA HIS A 257 -5.06 -7.72 -7.05
C HIS A 257 -5.13 -8.22 -8.50
N GLN A 258 -6.21 -7.93 -9.23
CA GLN A 258 -6.43 -8.38 -10.60
C GLN A 258 -5.23 -8.15 -11.54
N PRO A 259 -4.59 -6.96 -11.60
CA PRO A 259 -3.52 -6.70 -12.56
C PRO A 259 -2.28 -7.58 -12.33
N MET A 260 -2.04 -8.08 -11.11
CA MET A 260 -0.89 -8.92 -10.79
C MET A 260 -1.11 -10.40 -11.12
N VAL A 261 -2.35 -10.83 -11.37
CA VAL A 261 -2.69 -12.23 -11.64
C VAL A 261 -1.93 -12.81 -12.83
N PRO A 262 -1.85 -12.16 -14.01
CA PRO A 262 -1.13 -12.71 -15.15
C PRO A 262 0.37 -12.87 -14.92
N MET A 263 0.96 -12.11 -13.98
CA MET A 263 2.38 -12.21 -13.66
C MET A 263 2.69 -13.44 -12.81
N ARG A 264 1.88 -13.69 -11.77
CA ARG A 264 2.05 -14.83 -10.85
C ARG A 264 0.70 -15.40 -10.40
N PRO A 265 0.05 -16.22 -11.24
CA PRO A 265 -1.26 -16.78 -10.91
C PRO A 265 -1.28 -17.60 -9.62
N SER A 266 -0.19 -18.32 -9.30
CA SER A 266 -0.09 -19.14 -8.09
C SER A 266 -0.11 -18.33 -6.78
N VAL A 267 0.15 -17.04 -6.85
CA VAL A 267 0.10 -16.14 -5.69
C VAL A 267 -1.20 -15.34 -5.70
N HIS A 268 -1.57 -14.75 -6.85
CA HIS A 268 -2.63 -13.74 -6.89
C HIS A 268 -4.02 -14.27 -7.19
N CYS A 269 -4.17 -15.51 -7.69
CA CYS A 269 -5.49 -16.04 -8.03
C CYS A 269 -6.41 -16.13 -6.81
N SER A 270 -5.92 -16.62 -5.66
CA SER A 270 -6.72 -16.71 -4.43
C SER A 270 -7.22 -15.33 -3.97
N HIS A 271 -6.44 -14.27 -4.18
CA HIS A 271 -6.80 -12.91 -3.79
C HIS A 271 -8.05 -12.38 -4.52
N ILE A 272 -8.24 -12.76 -5.78
CA ILE A 272 -9.43 -12.38 -6.58
C ILE A 272 -10.58 -13.38 -6.50
N GLY A 273 -10.40 -14.47 -5.74
CA GLY A 273 -11.37 -15.54 -5.55
C GLY A 273 -12.29 -15.35 -4.34
N PRO A 274 -13.13 -16.36 -4.04
CA PRO A 274 -14.01 -16.34 -2.87
C PRO A 274 -13.29 -16.32 -1.52
N SER A 275 -12.12 -16.95 -1.43
CA SER A 275 -11.34 -16.99 -0.18
C SER A 275 -10.66 -15.65 0.15
N GLY A 276 -10.41 -14.81 -0.86
CA GLY A 276 -9.60 -13.59 -0.72
C GLY A 276 -8.10 -13.85 -0.47
N GLY A 277 -7.68 -15.11 -0.37
CA GLY A 277 -6.28 -15.54 -0.21
C GLY A 277 -5.49 -14.79 0.86
N ASP A 278 -6.11 -14.49 2.00
CA ASP A 278 -5.52 -13.73 3.13
C ASP A 278 -5.20 -12.24 2.83
N TYR A 279 -5.49 -11.75 1.62
CA TYR A 279 -5.31 -10.35 1.24
C TYR A 279 -6.63 -9.59 1.11
N CYS A 280 -7.67 -10.19 0.54
CA CYS A 280 -9.00 -9.60 0.47
C CYS A 280 -9.91 -10.24 1.52
N VAL A 281 -9.56 -10.05 2.80
CA VAL A 281 -10.24 -10.63 3.96
C VAL A 281 -10.44 -9.59 5.06
N ASN A 282 -11.39 -9.83 5.98
CA ASN A 282 -11.70 -8.95 7.11
C ASN A 282 -11.06 -9.43 8.43
N ASP A 283 -9.74 -9.58 8.43
CA ASP A 283 -8.93 -10.12 9.53
C ASP A 283 -8.30 -9.06 10.44
N ARG A 284 -8.51 -7.77 10.15
CA ARG A 284 -7.88 -6.64 10.84
C ARG A 284 -8.90 -5.83 11.64
N THR A 285 -8.44 -5.25 12.74
CA THR A 285 -9.20 -4.24 13.50
C THR A 285 -8.48 -2.89 13.42
N TYR A 286 -9.22 -1.80 13.58
CA TYR A 286 -8.62 -0.47 13.62
C TYR A 286 -7.54 -0.36 14.72
N ALA A 287 -7.84 -0.82 15.94
CA ALA A 287 -6.87 -0.79 17.04
C ALA A 287 -5.63 -1.63 16.73
N GLY A 288 -5.82 -2.83 16.15
CA GLY A 288 -4.71 -3.69 15.72
C GLY A 288 -3.79 -2.99 14.73
N MET A 289 -4.36 -2.40 13.67
CA MET A 289 -3.59 -1.69 12.64
C MET A 289 -2.77 -0.50 13.20
N VAL A 290 -3.32 0.22 14.18
CA VAL A 290 -2.66 1.38 14.80
C VAL A 290 -1.59 0.96 15.80
N GLN A 291 -1.79 -0.15 16.52
CA GLN A 291 -0.93 -0.60 17.62
C GLN A 291 0.13 -1.62 17.19
N GLU A 292 0.02 -2.17 15.98
CA GLU A 292 0.94 -3.18 15.47
C GLU A 292 2.38 -2.63 15.38
N PRO A 293 3.36 -3.28 16.05
CA PRO A 293 4.75 -2.88 15.99
C PRO A 293 5.40 -3.40 14.70
N LEU A 294 5.12 -2.74 13.59
CA LEU A 294 5.47 -3.25 12.26
C LEU A 294 6.92 -3.02 11.83
N PHE A 295 7.48 -1.86 12.17
CA PHE A 295 8.72 -1.36 11.57
C PHE A 295 9.94 -1.72 12.42
N THR A 296 10.44 -2.94 12.24
CA THR A 296 11.50 -3.53 13.06
C THR A 296 12.91 -3.48 12.46
N ASN A 297 13.06 -3.17 11.17
CA ASN A 297 14.36 -3.21 10.50
C ASN A 297 15.23 -2.01 10.87
N SER A 298 14.62 -0.84 11.08
CA SER A 298 15.29 0.38 11.54
C SER A 298 14.28 1.28 12.24
N PRO A 299 14.61 1.95 13.36
CA PRO A 299 13.71 2.94 13.92
C PRO A 299 13.56 4.13 12.96
N PHE A 300 12.36 4.70 12.86
CA PHE A 300 12.12 6.02 12.25
C PHE A 300 12.51 7.16 13.19
N VAL A 301 13.66 7.03 13.86
CA VAL A 301 14.19 8.00 14.83
C VAL A 301 15.70 8.15 14.57
N PRO A 302 16.17 9.33 14.14
CA PRO A 302 17.57 9.52 13.77
C PRO A 302 18.48 9.74 14.99
N TYR A 303 19.78 9.76 14.75
CA TYR A 303 20.84 10.25 15.64
C TYR A 303 20.93 9.53 17.00
N GLY A 304 20.47 8.29 17.08
CA GLY A 304 20.50 7.50 18.31
C GLY A 304 19.50 7.96 19.38
N TYR A 305 18.50 8.78 19.00
CA TYR A 305 17.37 9.10 19.88
C TYR A 305 16.35 7.96 19.97
N GLY A 306 16.51 6.88 19.20
CA GLY A 306 15.63 5.71 19.24
C GLY A 306 16.11 4.66 20.25
N ASP A 307 15.17 4.06 20.97
CA ASP A 307 15.44 2.89 21.81
C ASP A 307 15.63 1.61 20.97
N SER A 308 16.47 0.70 21.48
CA SER A 308 16.77 -0.61 20.87
C SER A 308 15.56 -1.53 20.63
N ASN A 309 14.37 -1.19 21.16
CA ASN A 309 13.13 -1.95 21.01
C ASN A 309 12.20 -1.42 19.89
N ALA A 310 12.68 -0.49 19.05
CA ALA A 310 12.15 -0.18 17.73
C ALA A 310 10.60 -0.18 17.59
N THR A 311 9.91 0.74 18.26
CA THR A 311 8.60 1.27 17.83
C THR A 311 8.24 2.61 18.46
N VAL A 312 9.24 3.49 18.64
CA VAL A 312 9.15 4.84 19.22
C VAL A 312 9.31 4.89 20.75
N ALA A 313 10.37 5.57 21.18
CA ALA A 313 10.23 6.67 22.13
C ALA A 313 11.16 7.78 21.67
N ALA A 314 10.59 8.96 21.35
CA ALA A 314 11.34 10.20 21.44
C ALA A 314 10.99 10.75 22.83
N GLU A 315 11.90 10.62 23.78
CA GLU A 315 11.90 11.42 25.02
C GLU A 315 12.96 12.53 24.92
#